data_AF-K1T4Y6-F1
#
_entry.id   AF-K1T4Y6-F1
#
_cell.length_a   1.000
_cell.length_b   1.000
_cell.length_c   1.000
_cell.angle_alpha   90.00
_cell.angle_beta   90.00
_cell.angle_gamma   90.00
#
_symmetry.space_group_name_H-M   'P 1'
#
loop_
_entity.id
_entity.type
_entity.pdbx_description
1 polymer ?
#
loop_
_entity_poly.entity_id
_entity_poly.type
_entity_poly.pdbx_seq_one_letter_code
_entity_poly.pdbx_strand_id
1 'polypeptide(L)'
;CNVLRDDGITYHQYVTELTYILFLKMADETGADKDIPEAYRWGSLTSRSGIDLKKHYYTLLSKLGEESVGRVAQIYANASSSIEEPKNLEKIITEIDKLDWYEAKEEGLGDLYEGLLEKNANEKKSGAGQYFTPRVLIDVMMELIKPQLGDKCFDPAVYFWLYDCSQPLC
;
A
#
# COMPACT_ATOMS: atom_id res chain seq x y z
N CYS A 1 7.92 -2.67 17.39
CA CYS A 1 9.02 -3.62 17.10
C CYS A 1 9.25 -3.63 15.59
N ASN A 2 10.32 -2.98 15.12
CA ASN A 2 10.55 -2.71 13.69
C ASN A 2 11.24 -3.89 13.04
N VAL A 3 10.41 -4.81 12.56
CA VAL A 3 10.78 -6.04 11.83
C VAL A 3 11.67 -5.77 10.62
N LEU A 4 11.64 -4.53 10.13
CA LEU A 4 12.08 -4.17 8.79
C LEU A 4 13.39 -3.41 8.78
N ARG A 5 13.83 -2.88 9.93
CA ARG A 5 15.13 -2.20 10.04
C ARG A 5 16.29 -3.19 9.96
N ASP A 6 16.03 -4.46 10.27
CA ASP A 6 17.04 -5.50 10.31
C ASP A 6 17.45 -5.99 8.91
N ASP A 7 16.62 -5.76 7.88
CA ASP A 7 16.90 -6.13 6.48
C ASP A 7 17.61 -5.05 5.67
N GLY A 8 17.85 -3.86 6.23
CA GLY A 8 18.49 -2.76 5.50
C GLY A 8 17.64 -2.19 4.35
N ILE A 9 16.34 -2.52 4.28
CA ILE A 9 15.42 -1.96 3.29
C ILE A 9 15.14 -0.48 3.57
N THR A 10 15.06 0.30 2.49
CA THR A 10 14.70 1.72 2.58
C THR A 10 13.20 1.88 2.83
N TYR A 11 12.80 3.04 3.35
CA TYR A 11 11.39 3.38 3.54
C TYR A 11 10.59 3.26 2.24
N HIS A 12 11.13 3.75 1.12
CA HIS A 12 10.44 3.69 -0.16
C HIS A 12 10.19 2.24 -0.61
N GLN A 13 11.19 1.37 -0.46
CA GLN A 13 11.03 -0.05 -0.74
C GLN A 13 9.93 -0.65 0.14
N TYR A 14 9.92 -0.35 1.44
CA TYR A 14 8.88 -0.84 2.34
C TYR A 14 7.47 -0.42 1.93
N VAL A 15 7.28 0.86 1.58
CA VAL A 15 5.97 1.37 1.14
C VAL A 15 5.52 0.68 -0.15
N THR A 16 6.44 0.43 -1.08
CA THR A 16 6.17 -0.32 -2.30
C THR A 16 5.74 -1.76 -2.00
N GLU A 17 6.42 -2.47 -1.09
CA GLU A 17 6.03 -3.82 -0.66
C GLU A 17 4.63 -3.84 -0.03
N LEU A 18 4.38 -2.90 0.88
CA LEU A 18 3.06 -2.77 1.50
C LEU A 18 1.98 -2.54 0.46
N THR A 19 2.25 -1.70 -0.54
CA THR A 19 1.28 -1.41 -1.60
C THR A 19 0.91 -2.68 -2.37
N TYR A 20 1.89 -3.50 -2.75
CA TYR A 20 1.65 -4.76 -3.45
C TYR A 20 0.84 -5.75 -2.61
N ILE A 21 1.19 -5.92 -1.34
CA ILE A 21 0.55 -6.91 -0.45
C ILE A 21 -0.87 -6.44 -0.08
N LEU A 22 -1.04 -5.15 0.24
CA LEU A 22 -2.32 -4.57 0.60
C LEU A 22 -3.31 -4.62 -0.58
N PHE A 23 -2.83 -4.36 -1.81
CA PHE A 23 -3.68 -4.47 -2.99
C PHE A 23 -4.21 -5.89 -3.20
N LEU A 24 -3.33 -6.89 -3.04
CA LEU A 24 -3.75 -8.27 -3.17
C LEU A 24 -4.77 -8.68 -2.10
N LYS A 25 -4.56 -8.26 -0.85
CA LYS A 25 -5.53 -8.50 0.24
C LYS A 25 -6.86 -7.83 -0.03
N MET A 26 -6.86 -6.60 -0.53
CA MET A 26 -8.10 -5.90 -0.91
C MET A 26 -8.87 -6.62 -2.01
N ALA A 27 -8.17 -7.14 -3.03
CA ALA A 27 -8.81 -7.87 -4.11
C ALA A 27 -9.54 -9.12 -3.58
N ASP A 28 -8.95 -9.80 -2.60
CA ASP A 28 -9.54 -10.94 -1.87
C ASP A 28 -10.80 -10.52 -1.08
N GLU A 29 -10.70 -9.48 -0.25
CA GLU A 29 -11.79 -9.01 0.62
C GLU A 29 -12.98 -8.40 -0.16
N THR A 30 -12.71 -7.79 -1.32
CA THR A 30 -13.74 -7.16 -2.16
C THR A 30 -14.32 -8.11 -3.21
N GLY A 31 -13.76 -9.31 -3.37
CA GLY A 31 -14.10 -10.25 -4.44
C GLY A 31 -13.75 -9.74 -5.84
N ALA A 32 -12.78 -8.81 -5.91
CA ALA A 32 -12.21 -8.26 -7.15
C ALA A 32 -10.97 -9.06 -7.62
N ASP A 33 -10.76 -10.26 -7.07
CA ASP A 33 -9.69 -11.20 -7.39
C ASP A 33 -9.96 -12.03 -8.65
N LYS A 34 -11.08 -11.81 -9.34
CA LYS A 34 -11.48 -12.55 -10.56
C LYS A 34 -10.48 -12.42 -11.69
N ASP A 35 -9.85 -11.25 -11.82
CA ASP A 35 -8.82 -10.96 -12.82
C ASP A 35 -7.42 -11.43 -12.38
N ILE A 36 -7.30 -11.98 -11.17
CA ILE A 36 -6.06 -12.53 -10.62
C ILE A 36 -6.10 -14.07 -10.76
N PRO A 37 -5.09 -14.68 -11.38
CA PRO A 37 -5.02 -16.14 -11.48
C PRO A 37 -5.07 -16.80 -10.11
N GLU A 38 -5.84 -17.89 -9.97
CA GLU A 38 -6.09 -18.56 -8.69
C GLU A 38 -4.80 -18.95 -7.95
N ALA A 39 -3.76 -19.34 -8.69
CA ALA A 39 -2.45 -19.69 -8.14
C ALA A 39 -1.71 -18.52 -7.45
N TYR A 40 -2.12 -17.27 -7.70
CA TYR A 40 -1.47 -16.05 -7.24
C TYR A 40 -2.40 -15.16 -6.39
N ARG A 41 -3.51 -15.70 -5.90
CA ARG A 41 -4.43 -14.98 -4.99
C ARG A 41 -3.90 -14.92 -3.56
N TRP A 42 -4.53 -14.14 -2.71
CA TRP A 42 -4.12 -13.94 -1.31
C TRP A 42 -3.91 -15.26 -0.54
N GLY A 43 -4.83 -16.22 -0.68
CA GLY A 43 -4.70 -17.53 -0.02
C GLY A 43 -3.43 -18.32 -0.41
N SER A 44 -2.83 -18.04 -1.56
CA SER A 44 -1.56 -18.65 -1.98
C SER A 44 -0.35 -18.15 -1.18
N LEU A 45 -0.45 -16.97 -0.57
CA LEU A 45 0.57 -16.41 0.31
C LEU A 45 0.42 -16.92 1.74
N THR A 46 -0.80 -16.94 2.29
CA THR A 46 -1.05 -17.35 3.69
C THR A 46 -0.86 -18.85 3.94
N SER A 47 -0.90 -19.67 2.88
CA SER A 47 -0.66 -21.12 2.96
C SER A 47 0.82 -21.52 2.91
N ARG A 48 1.74 -20.56 2.74
CA ARG A 48 3.19 -20.80 2.58
C ARG A 48 3.99 -20.09 3.67
N SER A 49 5.21 -20.56 3.93
CA SER A 49 6.11 -19.96 4.91
C SER A 49 7.58 -20.05 4.50
N GLY A 50 8.42 -19.25 5.16
CA GLY A 50 9.87 -19.25 4.94
C GLY A 50 10.29 -19.05 3.48
N ILE A 51 11.29 -19.80 3.03
CA ILE A 51 11.90 -19.63 1.70
C ILE A 51 10.89 -19.92 0.57
N ASP A 52 9.95 -20.83 0.79
CA ASP A 52 8.90 -21.15 -0.18
C ASP A 52 7.97 -19.95 -0.41
N LEU A 53 7.55 -19.29 0.67
CA LEU A 53 6.79 -18.05 0.61
C LEU A 53 7.55 -16.96 -0.16
N LYS A 54 8.84 -16.74 0.15
CA LYS A 54 9.67 -15.74 -0.56
C LYS A 54 9.69 -16.04 -2.07
N LYS A 55 10.02 -17.27 -2.47
CA LYS A 55 10.07 -17.66 -3.90
C LYS A 55 8.73 -17.49 -4.60
N HIS A 56 7.64 -17.88 -3.94
CA HIS A 56 6.29 -17.73 -4.46
C HIS A 56 5.94 -16.26 -4.64
N TYR A 57 6.27 -15.40 -3.68
CA TYR A 57 6.03 -13.95 -3.76
C TYR A 57 6.78 -13.30 -4.94
N TYR A 58 8.07 -13.62 -5.16
CA TYR A 58 8.79 -13.12 -6.35
C TYR A 58 8.14 -13.55 -7.66
N THR A 59 7.69 -14.81 -7.72
CA THR A 59 7.00 -15.34 -8.91
C THR A 59 5.67 -14.65 -9.12
N LEU A 60 4.92 -14.45 -8.04
CA LEU A 60 3.64 -13.74 -8.04
C LEU A 60 3.80 -12.32 -8.58
N LEU A 61 4.76 -11.52 -8.11
CA LEU A 61 4.95 -10.15 -8.58
C LEU A 61 5.23 -10.08 -10.10
N SER A 62 6.12 -10.93 -10.60
CA SER A 62 6.42 -11.02 -12.04
C SER A 62 5.20 -11.46 -12.84
N LYS A 63 4.50 -12.51 -12.39
CA LYS A 63 3.32 -13.04 -13.09
C LYS A 63 2.16 -12.06 -13.10
N LEU A 64 1.93 -11.34 -12.00
CA LEU A 64 0.88 -10.33 -11.98
C LEU A 64 1.19 -9.14 -12.90
N GLY A 65 2.45 -8.76 -13.04
CA GLY A 65 2.88 -7.71 -13.97
C GLY A 65 2.80 -8.13 -15.44
N GLU A 66 3.07 -9.40 -15.76
CA GLU A 66 3.16 -9.91 -17.14
C GLU A 66 1.84 -10.50 -17.68
N GLU A 67 1.10 -11.22 -16.84
CA GLU A 67 -0.04 -12.05 -17.28
C GLU A 67 -1.41 -11.49 -16.87
N SER A 68 -1.47 -10.48 -16.00
CA SER A 68 -2.75 -9.85 -15.62
C SER A 68 -3.21 -8.84 -16.66
N VAL A 69 -4.47 -8.41 -16.53
CA VAL A 69 -5.07 -7.39 -17.39
C VAL A 69 -5.52 -6.17 -16.59
N GLY A 70 -5.63 -5.03 -17.28
CA GLY A 70 -6.19 -3.80 -16.71
C GLY A 70 -5.37 -3.22 -15.57
N ARG A 71 -6.06 -2.85 -14.48
CA ARG A 71 -5.46 -2.14 -13.33
C ARG A 71 -4.42 -2.99 -12.59
N VAL A 72 -4.61 -4.31 -12.53
CA VAL A 72 -3.67 -5.23 -11.86
C VAL A 72 -2.31 -5.18 -12.57
N ALA A 73 -2.29 -5.31 -13.89
CA ALA A 73 -1.04 -5.25 -14.67
C ALA A 73 -0.29 -3.93 -14.48
N GLN A 74 -1.01 -2.81 -14.35
CA GLN A 74 -0.41 -1.49 -14.13
C GLN A 74 0.22 -1.35 -12.74
N ILE A 75 -0.42 -1.89 -11.70
CA ILE A 75 0.09 -1.87 -10.33
C ILE A 75 1.33 -2.73 -10.19
N TYR A 76 1.34 -3.90 -10.83
CA TYR A 76 2.46 -4.85 -10.75
C TYR A 76 3.48 -4.71 -11.89
N ALA A 77 3.38 -3.66 -12.71
CA ALA A 77 4.31 -3.43 -13.81
C ALA A 77 5.75 -3.25 -13.29
N ASN A 78 6.66 -4.15 -13.69
CA ASN A 78 8.04 -4.22 -13.19
C ASN A 78 8.13 -4.35 -11.65
N ALA A 79 7.12 -4.93 -11.01
CA ALA A 79 7.14 -5.18 -9.57
C ALA A 79 8.28 -6.15 -9.22
N SER A 80 9.06 -5.78 -8.21
CA SER A 80 10.13 -6.61 -7.67
C SER A 80 10.21 -6.42 -6.17
N SER A 81 10.54 -7.51 -5.47
CA SER A 81 10.67 -7.49 -4.02
C SER A 81 12.10 -7.14 -3.59
N SER A 82 12.22 -6.23 -2.61
CA SER A 82 13.45 -5.89 -1.91
C SER A 82 13.59 -6.61 -0.56
N ILE A 83 12.61 -7.41 -0.15
CA ILE A 83 12.64 -8.14 1.13
C ILE A 83 13.56 -9.36 1.01
N GLU A 84 14.63 -9.37 1.80
CA GLU A 84 15.60 -10.47 1.79
C GLU A 84 15.28 -11.56 2.81
N GLU A 85 14.90 -11.21 4.04
CA GLU A 85 14.62 -12.19 5.09
C GLU A 85 13.18 -12.71 4.98
N PRO A 86 12.97 -14.03 4.76
CA PRO A 86 11.63 -14.58 4.60
C PRO A 86 10.72 -14.38 5.82
N LYS A 87 11.29 -14.35 7.04
CA LYS A 87 10.51 -14.10 8.26
C LYS A 87 9.87 -12.71 8.28
N ASN A 88 10.51 -11.72 7.65
CA ASN A 88 9.98 -10.37 7.60
C ASN A 88 8.79 -10.29 6.64
N LEU A 89 8.89 -10.94 5.48
CA LEU A 89 7.78 -11.08 4.54
C LEU A 89 6.59 -11.79 5.19
N GLU A 90 6.84 -12.93 5.85
CA GLU A 90 5.81 -13.70 6.56
C GLU A 90 5.12 -12.85 7.64
N LYS A 91 5.90 -12.04 8.37
CA LYS A 91 5.35 -11.15 9.36
C LYS A 91 4.51 -10.04 8.75
N ILE A 92 4.93 -9.40 7.65
CA ILE A 92 4.12 -8.38 6.97
C ILE A 92 2.77 -8.97 6.54
N ILE A 93 2.80 -10.13 5.85
CA ILE A 93 1.58 -10.81 5.37
C ILE A 93 0.66 -11.14 6.54
N THR A 94 1.22 -11.69 7.62
CA THR A 94 0.46 -12.06 8.82
C THR A 94 -0.17 -10.85 9.51
N GLU A 95 0.53 -9.71 9.58
CA GLU A 95 -0.03 -8.50 10.20
C GLU A 95 -1.12 -7.87 9.31
N ILE A 96 -0.98 -7.92 7.99
CA ILE A 96 -2.00 -7.45 7.03
C ILE A 96 -3.24 -8.36 7.07
N ASP A 97 -3.06 -9.67 7.21
CA ASP A 97 -4.18 -10.62 7.29
C ASP A 97 -5.04 -10.42 8.54
N LYS A 98 -4.45 -9.92 9.63
CA LYS A 98 -5.14 -9.64 10.91
C LYS A 98 -5.87 -8.30 10.94
N LEU A 99 -5.70 -7.45 9.94
CA LEU A 99 -6.37 -6.15 9.92
C LEU A 99 -7.89 -6.33 9.85
N ASP A 100 -8.63 -5.47 10.55
CA ASP A 100 -10.09 -5.44 10.46
C ASP A 100 -10.50 -4.72 9.16
N TRP A 101 -10.78 -5.53 8.14
CA TRP A 101 -11.17 -5.04 6.81
C TRP A 101 -12.60 -4.53 6.75
N TYR A 102 -13.44 -4.88 7.73
CA TYR A 102 -14.80 -4.36 7.80
C TYR A 102 -14.78 -2.89 8.21
N GLU A 103 -14.03 -2.56 9.27
CA GLU A 103 -13.81 -1.18 9.71
C GLU A 103 -13.04 -0.38 8.66
N ALA A 104 -11.99 -0.95 8.04
CA ALA A 104 -11.23 -0.27 6.99
C ALA A 104 -12.05 0.08 5.74
N LYS A 105 -13.14 -0.65 5.48
CA LYS A 105 -14.07 -0.37 4.37
C LYS A 105 -15.03 0.77 4.71
N GLU A 106 -15.39 0.95 5.98
CA GLU A 106 -16.26 2.04 6.46
C GLU A 106 -15.47 3.35 6.69
N GLU A 107 -14.30 3.29 7.32
CA GLU A 107 -13.46 4.47 7.62
C GLU A 107 -12.64 4.94 6.41
N GLY A 108 -12.48 4.10 5.40
CA GLY A 108 -11.72 4.41 4.20
C GLY A 108 -10.29 3.90 4.29
N LEU A 109 -9.94 3.03 3.35
CA LEU A 109 -8.62 2.41 3.24
C LEU A 109 -7.47 3.44 3.11
N GLY A 110 -7.76 4.62 2.56
CA GLY A 110 -6.80 5.72 2.48
C GLY A 110 -6.26 6.09 3.86
N ASP A 111 -7.14 6.18 4.86
CA ASP A 111 -6.78 6.57 6.23
C ASP A 111 -5.99 5.47 6.95
N LEU A 112 -6.31 4.20 6.70
CA LEU A 112 -5.52 3.07 7.22
C LEU A 112 -4.11 3.05 6.61
N TYR A 113 -3.99 3.25 5.30
CA TYR A 113 -2.70 3.33 4.63
C TYR A 113 -1.90 4.56 5.08
N GLU A 114 -2.55 5.73 5.17
CA GLU A 114 -1.97 6.96 5.72
C GLU A 114 -1.49 6.77 7.16
N GLY A 115 -2.27 6.13 8.02
CA GLY A 115 -1.90 5.88 9.42
C GLY A 115 -0.70 4.95 9.55
N LEU A 116 -0.58 3.97 8.64
CA LEU A 116 0.63 3.14 8.55
C LEU A 116 1.85 3.95 8.10
N LEU A 117 1.68 4.87 7.13
CA LEU A 117 2.76 5.77 6.70
C LEU A 117 3.15 6.75 7.81
N GLU A 118 2.19 7.36 8.49
CA GLU A 118 2.40 8.35 9.55
C GLU A 118 3.18 7.76 10.72
N LYS A 119 2.79 6.57 11.19
CA LYS A 119 3.50 5.87 12.28
C LYS A 119 4.97 5.64 11.93
N ASN A 120 5.27 5.33 10.67
CA ASN A 120 6.64 5.12 10.19
C ASN A 120 7.39 6.43 9.87
N ALA A 121 6.69 7.48 9.43
CA ALA A 121 7.25 8.80 9.15
C ALA A 121 7.67 9.53 10.43
N ASN A 122 6.91 9.38 11.52
CA ASN A 122 7.20 9.95 12.83
C ASN A 122 8.40 9.30 13.54
N GLU A 123 8.92 8.17 13.04
CA GLU A 123 10.17 7.62 13.51
C GLU A 123 11.37 8.46 13.03
N LYS A 124 11.93 9.28 13.93
CA LYS A 124 13.03 10.27 13.71
C LYS A 124 14.28 9.80 12.95
N LYS A 125 14.40 8.52 12.57
CA LYS A 125 15.57 7.93 11.88
C LYS A 125 15.25 7.37 10.49
N SER A 126 14.01 7.44 10.00
CA SER A 126 13.61 6.86 8.71
C SER A 126 13.83 7.78 7.50
N GLY A 127 13.96 9.09 7.70
CA GLY A 127 14.07 10.08 6.61
C GLY A 127 12.77 10.26 5.80
N ALA A 128 11.71 9.53 6.17
CA ALA A 128 10.43 9.46 5.46
C ALA A 128 9.55 10.70 5.64
N GLY A 129 9.80 11.51 6.68
CA GLY A 129 9.04 12.73 6.96
C GLY A 129 9.09 13.78 5.84
N GLN A 130 10.03 13.65 4.89
CA GLN A 130 10.09 14.53 3.71
C GLN A 130 8.95 14.30 2.71
N TYR A 131 8.26 13.16 2.79
CA TYR A 131 7.13 12.81 1.92
C TYR A 131 5.78 12.91 2.63
N PHE A 132 5.77 13.36 3.88
CA PHE A 132 4.57 13.41 4.72
C PHE A 132 4.23 14.84 5.09
N THR A 133 2.98 15.24 4.85
CA THR A 133 2.41 16.49 5.34
C THR A 133 1.35 16.15 6.39
N PRO A 134 1.45 16.66 7.64
CA PRO A 134 0.47 16.37 8.68
C PRO A 134 -0.96 16.73 8.26
N ARG A 135 -1.94 15.87 8.58
CA ARG A 135 -3.35 16.07 8.21
C ARG A 135 -3.91 17.41 8.70
N VAL A 136 -3.59 17.79 9.93
CA VAL A 136 -3.99 19.09 10.51
C VAL A 136 -3.51 20.27 9.65
N LEU A 137 -2.34 20.18 9.02
CA LEU A 137 -1.84 21.23 8.13
C LEU A 137 -2.59 21.21 6.80
N ILE A 138 -2.85 20.04 6.23
CA ILE A 138 -3.65 19.86 5.01
C ILE A 138 -5.06 20.43 5.22
N ASP A 139 -5.71 20.10 6.33
CA ASP A 139 -7.07 20.53 6.65
C ASP A 139 -7.17 22.05 6.75
N VAL A 140 -6.22 22.69 7.44
CA VAL A 140 -6.15 24.16 7.52
C VAL A 140 -5.93 24.78 6.15
N MET A 141 -5.07 24.19 5.31
CA MET A 141 -4.86 24.67 3.94
C MET A 141 -6.14 24.56 3.12
N MET A 142 -6.87 23.43 3.21
CA MET A 142 -8.14 23.23 2.52
C MET A 142 -9.23 24.18 3.03
N GLU A 143 -9.30 24.42 4.34
CA GLU A 143 -10.26 25.36 4.95
C GLU A 143 -9.98 26.81 4.53
N LEU A 144 -8.71 27.19 4.32
CA LEU A 144 -8.34 28.54 3.89
C LEU A 144 -8.50 28.73 2.38
N ILE A 145 -8.10 27.73 1.58
CA ILE A 145 -8.17 27.77 0.11
C ILE A 145 -9.63 27.63 -0.37
N LYS A 146 -10.45 26.82 0.32
CA LYS A 146 -11.87 26.56 0.00
C LYS A 146 -12.11 26.24 -1.49
N PRO A 147 -11.44 25.24 -2.06
CA PRO A 147 -11.64 24.88 -3.46
C PRO A 147 -13.11 24.53 -3.71
N GLN A 148 -13.64 24.97 -4.84
CA GLN A 148 -15.02 24.73 -5.26
C GLN A 148 -15.09 23.64 -6.33
N LEU A 149 -16.26 23.02 -6.47
CA LEU A 149 -16.51 22.03 -7.51
C LEU A 149 -16.27 22.67 -8.90
N GLY A 150 -15.33 22.13 -9.67
CA GLY A 150 -14.93 22.67 -10.98
C GLY A 150 -13.59 23.44 -10.96
N ASP A 151 -13.03 23.71 -9.79
CA ASP A 151 -11.67 24.23 -9.68
C ASP A 151 -10.64 23.16 -10.07
N LYS A 152 -9.52 23.61 -10.64
CA LYS A 152 -8.40 22.74 -11.00
C LYS A 152 -7.34 22.84 -9.92
N CYS A 153 -7.19 21.77 -9.13
CA CYS A 153 -6.10 21.65 -8.17
C CYS A 153 -4.84 21.14 -8.86
N PHE A 154 -3.70 21.75 -8.54
CA PHE A 154 -2.39 21.31 -8.98
C PHE A 154 -1.42 21.35 -7.81
N ASP A 155 -0.79 20.22 -7.55
CA ASP A 155 0.32 20.11 -6.60
C ASP A 155 1.56 19.71 -7.41
N PRO A 156 2.62 20.54 -7.45
CA PRO A 156 3.84 20.24 -8.20
C PRO A 156 4.77 19.21 -7.53
N ALA A 157 4.51 18.84 -6.27
CA ALA A 157 5.39 18.00 -5.46
C ALA A 157 4.81 16.62 -5.13
N VAL A 158 3.74 16.21 -5.83
CA VAL A 158 3.04 14.95 -5.53
C VAL A 158 3.91 13.73 -5.80
N TYR A 159 4.23 12.97 -4.77
CA TYR A 159 4.65 11.56 -4.89
C TYR A 159 3.47 10.59 -4.62
N PHE A 160 2.40 11.06 -3.99
CA PHE A 160 1.14 10.36 -3.74
C PHE A 160 0.12 11.45 -3.37
N TRP A 161 -1.05 11.51 -4.02
CA TRP A 161 -2.22 12.42 -3.84
C TRP A 161 -2.73 13.05 -5.16
N LEU A 162 -3.56 12.31 -5.91
CA LEU A 162 -4.55 12.97 -6.77
C LEU A 162 -5.74 13.32 -5.88
N TYR A 163 -5.84 14.58 -5.45
CA TYR A 163 -7.10 15.08 -4.92
C TYR A 163 -8.12 15.05 -6.05
N ASP A 164 -9.12 14.18 -5.92
CA ASP A 164 -10.32 14.29 -6.73
C ASP A 164 -11.18 15.41 -6.12
N CYS A 165 -11.14 16.57 -6.76
CA CYS A 165 -11.92 17.76 -6.38
C CYS A 165 -13.43 17.59 -6.67
N SER A 166 -13.90 16.36 -6.96
CA SER A 166 -15.29 16.03 -7.32
C SER A 166 -16.15 15.51 -6.16
N GLN A 167 -15.58 15.21 -4.98
CA GLN A 167 -16.36 14.75 -3.84
C GLN A 167 -16.66 15.94 -2.90
N PRO A 168 -17.94 16.30 -2.69
CA PRO A 168 -18.30 17.20 -1.61
C PRO A 168 -18.08 16.46 -0.30
N LEU A 169 -17.27 17.06 0.59
CA LEU A 169 -17.30 16.74 2.02
C LEU A 169 -18.75 16.87 2.50
N CYS A 170 -19.41 15.73 2.69
CA CYS A 170 -20.63 15.58 3.48
C CYS A 170 -20.35 14.50 4.52
#